data_AF-A0A363UBE0-F1
#
_entry.id   AF-A0A363UBE0-F1
#
_cell.length_a   1.000
_cell.length_b   1.000
_cell.length_c   1.000
_cell.angle_alpha   90.00
_cell.angle_beta   90.00
_cell.angle_gamma   90.00
#
_symmetry.space_group_name_H-M   'P 1'
#
loop_
_entity.id
_entity.type
_entity.pdbx_description
1 polymer ?
#
loop_
_entity_poly.entity_id
_entity_poly.type
_entity_poly.pdbx_seq_one_letter_code
_entity_poly.pdbx_strand_id
1 'polypeptide(L)'
;MGVGISLGVAIGVALGTALENIGAGIGIGVAIGAGIGASLEQKNKDNLRPLTDEEKQRQKRGVVIGLVLVAILAVLLTAVLFLQAR
;
A
#
# COMPACT_ATOMS: atom_id res chain seq x y z
N MET A 1 4.41 -7.01 -7.27
CA MET A 1 4.68 -5.94 -6.29
C MET A 1 4.14 -6.19 -4.87
N GLY A 2 2.89 -6.63 -4.68
CA GLY A 2 2.22 -6.66 -3.36
C GLY A 2 2.99 -7.35 -2.23
N VAL A 3 3.58 -8.53 -2.48
CA VAL A 3 4.39 -9.27 -1.50
C VAL A 3 5.61 -8.47 -1.03
N GLY A 4 6.26 -7.75 -1.95
CA GLY A 4 7.40 -6.91 -1.63
C GLY A 4 7.01 -5.73 -0.74
N ILE A 5 5.91 -5.04 -1.06
CA ILE A 5 5.41 -3.93 -0.25
C ILE A 5 5.00 -4.39 1.15
N SER A 6 4.33 -5.55 1.31
CA SER A 6 3.99 -6.08 2.64
C SER A 6 5.21 -6.39 3.50
N LEU A 7 6.27 -6.96 2.89
CA LEU A 7 7.56 -7.17 3.56
C LEU A 7 8.21 -5.84 3.95
N GLY A 8 8.23 -4.90 3.02
CA GLY A 8 8.77 -3.56 3.22
C GLY A 8 8.09 -2.81 4.36
N VAL A 9 6.76 -2.87 4.45
CA VAL A 9 6.00 -2.23 5.54
C VAL A 9 6.35 -2.86 6.90
N ALA A 10 6.42 -4.19 7.00
CA ALA A 10 6.80 -4.86 8.25
C ALA A 10 8.20 -4.45 8.72
N ILE A 11 9.18 -4.43 7.80
CA ILE A 11 10.54 -3.97 8.06
C ILE A 11 10.55 -2.49 8.45
N GLY A 12 9.82 -1.65 7.71
CA GLY A 12 9.77 -0.21 7.92
C GLY A 12 9.17 0.18 9.27
N VAL A 13 8.16 -0.54 9.74
CA VAL A 13 7.60 -0.35 11.09
C VAL A 13 8.65 -0.71 12.14
N ALA A 14 9.32 -1.87 12.03
CA ALA A 14 10.35 -2.28 12.97
C ALA A 14 11.54 -1.30 13.02
N LEU A 15 12.04 -0.87 11.86
CA LEU A 15 13.10 0.14 11.77
C LEU A 15 12.63 1.50 12.31
N GLY A 16 11.41 1.92 11.98
CA GLY A 16 10.84 3.16 12.45
C GLY A 16 10.69 3.22 13.96
N THR A 17 10.31 2.10 14.59
CA THR A 17 10.29 1.98 16.05
C THR A 17 11.68 2.02 16.66
N ALA A 18 12.67 1.36 16.04
CA ALA A 18 14.05 1.34 16.55
C ALA A 18 14.77 2.69 16.42
N LEU A 19 14.41 3.47 15.39
CA LEU A 19 14.98 4.79 15.11
C LEU A 19 14.19 5.93 15.76
N GLU A 20 13.13 5.63 16.52
CA GLU A 20 12.20 6.61 17.09
C GLU A 20 11.62 7.59 16.03
N ASN A 21 11.62 7.18 14.77
CA ASN A 21 11.12 7.95 13.64
C ASN A 21 10.35 7.04 12.69
N ILE A 22 9.07 6.85 13.02
CA ILE A 22 8.19 5.96 12.27
C ILE A 22 7.96 6.43 10.83
N GLY A 23 7.98 7.75 10.59
CA GLY A 23 7.86 8.32 9.26
C GLY A 23 9.04 7.94 8.36
N ALA A 24 10.26 8.11 8.86
CA ALA A 24 11.47 7.69 8.15
C ALA A 24 11.50 6.16 7.97
N GLY A 25 11.15 5.40 9.00
CA GLY A 25 11.10 3.93 8.94
C GLY A 25 10.13 3.41 7.88
N ILE A 26 8.89 3.92 7.84
CA ILE A 26 7.92 3.55 6.81
C ILE A 26 8.41 3.95 5.42
N GLY A 27 9.01 5.14 5.26
CA GLY A 27 9.57 5.58 3.98
C GLY A 27 10.66 4.63 3.46
N ILE A 28 11.61 4.28 4.33
CA ILE A 28 12.69 3.32 4.02
C ILE A 28 12.11 1.94 3.70
N GLY A 29 11.19 1.46 4.54
CA GLY A 29 10.56 0.15 4.37
C GLY A 29 9.81 0.02 3.05
N VAL A 30 9.00 1.02 2.68
CA VAL A 30 8.29 1.04 1.40
C VAL A 30 9.27 1.07 0.22
N ALA A 31 10.36 1.84 0.30
CA ALA A 31 11.38 1.87 -0.75
C ALA A 31 12.04 0.49 -0.96
N ILE A 32 12.43 -0.17 0.14
CA ILE A 32 13.00 -1.53 0.11
C ILE A 32 11.97 -2.52 -0.45
N GLY A 33 10.74 -2.48 0.06
CA GLY A 33 9.66 -3.39 -0.35
C GLY A 33 9.27 -3.24 -1.82
N ALA A 34 9.22 -2.01 -2.33
CA ALA A 34 9.00 -1.73 -3.74
C ALA A 34 10.11 -2.30 -4.62
N GLY A 35 11.38 -2.13 -4.22
CA GLY A 35 12.54 -2.70 -4.92
C GLY A 35 12.52 -4.23 -4.98
N ILE A 36 12.28 -4.87 -3.83
CA ILE A 36 12.13 -6.34 -3.75
C ILE A 36 10.95 -6.81 -4.61
N GLY A 37 9.80 -6.14 -4.46
CA GLY A 37 8.58 -6.48 -5.19
C GLY A 37 8.72 -6.35 -6.70
N ALA A 38 9.44 -5.33 -7.19
CA ALA A 38 9.75 -5.13 -8.59
C ALA A 38 10.68 -6.23 -9.12
N SER A 39 11.74 -6.56 -8.37
CA SER A 39 12.69 -7.62 -8.74
C SER A 39 12.02 -8.99 -8.84
N LEU A 40 11.17 -9.34 -7.87
CA LEU A 40 10.41 -10.61 -7.89
C LEU A 40 9.43 -10.68 -9.06
N GLU A 41 8.75 -9.57 -9.36
CA GLU A 41 7.83 -9.50 -10.49
C GLU A 41 8.55 -9.66 -11.83
N GLN A 42 9.73 -9.05 -11.96
CA GLN A 42 10.55 -9.19 -13.17
C GLN A 42 11.03 -10.62 -13.40
N LYS A 43 11.38 -11.35 -12.34
CA LYS A 43 11.76 -12.78 -12.43
C LYS A 43 10.60 -13.67 -12.86
N ASN A 44 9.36 -13.29 -12.53
CA ASN A 44 8.17 -14.09 -12.79
C ASN A 44 7.36 -13.58 -13.99
N LYS A 45 7.88 -12.62 -14.76
CA LYS A 45 7.17 -11.96 -15.86
C LYS A 45 6.67 -12.94 -16.92
N ASP A 46 7.45 -13.99 -17.19
CA ASP A 46 7.14 -14.98 -18.22
C ASP A 46 6.16 -16.07 -17.75
N ASN A 47 5.90 -16.15 -16.44
CA ASN A 47 4.96 -17.10 -15.84
C ASN A 47 3.55 -16.51 -15.65
N LEU A 48 3.35 -15.23 -16.00
CA LEU A 48 2.08 -14.52 -15.85
C LEU A 48 1.31 -14.57 -17.17
N ARG A 49 0.16 -15.26 -17.19
CA ARG A 49 -0.79 -15.15 -18.30
C ARG A 49 -1.33 -13.70 -18.37
N PRO A 50 -1.61 -13.16 -19.57
CA PRO A 50 -2.22 -11.85 -19.69
C PRO A 50 -3.63 -11.84 -19.06
N LEU A 51 -3.98 -10.72 -18.42
CA LEU A 51 -5.32 -10.50 -17.88
C LEU A 51 -6.35 -10.45 -19.01
N THR A 52 -7.51 -11.06 -18.81
CA THR A 52 -8.66 -10.86 -19.70
C THR A 52 -9.26 -9.47 -19.49
N ASP A 53 -10.00 -8.96 -20.48
CA ASP A 53 -10.65 -7.64 -20.36
C ASP A 53 -11.62 -7.56 -19.17
N GLU A 54 -12.25 -8.68 -18.80
CA GLU A 54 -13.11 -8.79 -17.63
C GLU A 54 -12.31 -8.69 -16.31
N GLU A 55 -11.16 -9.37 -16.21
CA GLU A 55 -10.27 -9.31 -15.04
C GLU A 55 -9.72 -7.88 -14.87
N LYS A 56 -9.35 -7.22 -15.97
CA LYS A 56 -8.85 -5.85 -15.98
C LYS A 56 -9.90 -4.85 -15.49
N GLN A 57 -11.17 -5.04 -15.86
CA GLN A 57 -12.27 -4.20 -15.35
C GLN A 57 -12.51 -4.42 -13.85
N ARG A 58 -12.48 -5.67 -13.38
CA ARG A 58 -12.63 -5.98 -11.95
C ARG A 58 -11.48 -5.39 -11.14
N GLN A 59 -10.25 -5.47 -11.63
CA GLN A 59 -9.08 -4.87 -10.97
C GLN A 59 -9.23 -3.34 -10.86
N LYS A 60 -9.57 -2.66 -11.96
CA LYS A 60 -9.77 -1.21 -11.96
C LYS A 60 -10.90 -0.80 -11.01
N ARG A 61 -12.04 -1.48 -11.05
CA ARG A 61 -13.17 -1.21 -10.13
C ARG A 61 -12.78 -1.43 -8.68
N GLY A 62 -12.05 -2.51 -8.38
CA GLY A 62 -11.54 -2.78 -7.03
C GLY A 62 -10.65 -1.66 -6.50
N VAL A 63 -9.72 -1.15 -7.32
CA VAL A 63 -8.85 -0.03 -6.96
C VAL A 63 -9.65 1.25 -6.71
N VAL A 64 -10.58 1.58 -7.61
CA VAL A 64 -11.43 2.78 -7.48
C VAL A 64 -12.29 2.71 -6.21
N ILE A 65 -12.96 1.57 -5.98
CA ILE A 65 -13.78 1.36 -4.78
C ILE A 65 -12.92 1.48 -3.52
N GLY A 66 -11.74 0.87 -3.49
CA GLY A 66 -10.81 0.96 -2.37
C GLY A 66 -10.40 2.40 -2.08
N LEU A 67 -10.00 3.18 -3.09
CA LEU A 67 -9.62 4.59 -2.92
C LEU A 67 -10.79 5.45 -2.42
N VAL A 68 -11.99 5.24 -2.97
CA VAL A 68 -13.19 5.97 -2.52
C VAL A 68 -13.52 5.65 -1.06
N LEU A 69 -13.46 4.38 -0.65
CA LEU A 69 -13.68 3.98 0.74
C LEU A 69 -12.66 4.63 1.69
N VAL A 70 -11.37 4.63 1.33
CA VAL A 70 -10.32 5.28 2.12
C VAL A 70 -10.56 6.78 2.25
N ALA A 71 -10.94 7.45 1.16
CA ALA A 71 -11.24 8.88 1.18
C ALA A 71 -12.45 9.19 2.08
N ILE A 72 -13.53 8.41 1.99
CA ILE A 72 -14.71 8.57 2.85
C ILE A 72 -14.33 8.40 4.32
N LEU A 73 -13.55 7.36 4.65
CA LEU A 73 -13.09 7.13 6.02
C LEU A 73 -12.24 8.29 6.55
N ALA A 74 -11.35 8.86 5.73
CA ALA A 74 -10.54 10.02 6.12
C ALA A 74 -11.40 11.27 6.39
N VAL A 75 -12.42 11.52 5.56
CA VAL A 75 -13.36 12.63 5.74
C VAL A 75 -14.21 12.45 7.00
N LEU A 76 -14.70 11.24 7.26
CA LEU A 76 -15.46 10.94 8.48
C LEU A 76 -14.60 11.11 9.72
N LEU A 77 -13.36 10.60 9.71
CA LEU A 77 -12.43 10.71 10.83
C LEU A 77 -12.09 12.16 11.14
N THR A 78 -11.86 12.99 10.12
CA THR A 78 -11.63 14.43 10.30
C THR A 78 -12.85 15.16 10.84
N ALA A 79 -14.06 14.82 10.38
CA ALA A 79 -15.31 15.38 10.92
C ALA A 79 -15.52 15.01 12.39
N VAL A 80 -15.27 13.75 12.79
CA VAL A 80 -15.37 13.29 14.18
C VAL A 80 -14.38 14.04 15.07
N LEU A 81 -13.12 14.19 14.64
CA LEU A 81 -12.12 14.95 15.39
C LEU A 81 -12.52 16.42 15.56
N PHE A 82 -13.12 17.03 14.52
CA PHE A 82 -13.60 18.41 14.60
C PHE A 82 -14.76 18.59 15.58
N LEU A 83 -15.66 17.60 15.69
CA LEU A 83 -16.76 17.63 16.65
C LEU A 83 -16.29 17.43 18.09
N GLN A 84 -15.24 16.63 18.33
CA GLN A 84 -14.65 16.46 19.66
C GLN A 84 -13.84 17.68 20.13
N ALA A 85 -13.35 18.50 19.18
CA ALA A 85 -12.55 19.69 19.47
C ALA A 85 -13.39 20.94 19.76
N ARG A 86 -14.73 20.83 19.74
CA ARG A 86 -15.68 21.89 20.14
C ARG A 86 -16.32 21.57 21.48
#